data_AF-A0A7J8X661-F1
#
_entry.id   AF-A0A7J8X661-F1
#
_cell.length_a   1.000
_cell.length_b   1.000
_cell.length_c   1.000
_cell.angle_alpha   90.00
_cell.angle_beta   90.00
_cell.angle_gamma   90.00
#
_symmetry.space_group_name_H-M   'P 1'
#
loop_
_entity.id
_entity.type
_entity.pdbx_description
1 polymer ?
#
loop_
_entity_poly.entity_id
_entity_poly.type
_entity_poly.pdbx_seq_one_letter_code
_entity_poly.pdbx_strand_id
1 'polypeptide(L)' 'MSKSPKHWTKAVFGCQSKFDMVDNNICEAFNSSIVEVRYKSIITMLEEIRVWLITRIVEKRKFCKSWKQNYGPVKKGRK' A
#
# COMPACT_ATOMS: atom_id res chain seq x y z
N MET A 1 -18.41 19.33 -0.09
CA MET A 1 -18.45 18.49 -1.30
C MET A 1 -18.80 17.07 -0.89
N SER A 2 -20.02 16.60 -1.20
CA SER A 2 -20.45 15.23 -0.89
C SER A 2 -19.75 14.25 -1.83
N LYS A 3 -18.97 13.30 -1.31
CA LYS A 3 -18.30 12.30 -2.14
C LYS A 3 -19.32 11.24 -2.56
N SER A 4 -19.45 11.00 -3.87
CA SER A 4 -20.40 10.00 -4.38
C SER A 4 -20.13 8.61 -3.79
N PRO A 5 -21.16 7.88 -3.32
CA PRO A 5 -21.02 6.54 -2.70
C PRO A 5 -20.27 5.53 -3.57
N LYS A 6 -20.28 5.72 -4.89
CA LYS A 6 -19.54 4.92 -5.87
C LYS A 6 -18.03 4.87 -5.62
N HIS A 7 -17.47 5.84 -4.89
CA HIS A 7 -16.03 5.91 -4.62
C HIS A 7 -15.62 5.32 -3.26
N TRP A 8 -16.57 5.07 -2.35
CA TRP A 8 -16.28 4.72 -0.95
C TRP A 8 -17.03 3.49 -0.46
N THR A 9 -18.06 3.02 -1.19
CA THR A 9 -18.88 1.89 -0.79
C THR A 9 -18.53 0.66 -1.61
N LYS A 10 -17.97 -0.39 -0.97
CA LYS A 10 -17.58 -1.64 -1.64
C LYS A 10 -18.75 -2.30 -2.38
N ALA A 11 -19.97 -2.19 -1.84
CA ALA A 11 -21.20 -2.71 -2.44
C ALA A 11 -21.60 -2.07 -3.78
N VAL A 12 -21.05 -0.89 -4.11
CA VAL A 12 -21.36 -0.14 -5.34
C VAL A 12 -20.24 -0.25 -6.38
N PHE A 13 -19.12 -0.90 -6.04
CA PHE A 13 -18.10 -1.22 -7.03
C PHE A 13 -18.64 -2.26 -8.01
N GLY A 14 -18.60 -1.98 -9.31
CA GLY A 14 -18.96 -2.96 -10.32
C GLY A 14 -18.05 -4.20 -10.24
N CYS A 15 -18.51 -5.33 -10.77
CA CYS A 15 -17.78 -6.62 -10.80
C CYS A 15 -16.38 -6.57 -11.46
N GLN A 16 -16.00 -5.42 -12.02
CA GLN A 16 -14.69 -5.14 -12.60
C GLN A 16 -13.63 -4.75 -11.56
N SER A 17 -14.02 -4.27 -10.37
CA SER A 17 -13.07 -3.83 -9.33
C SER A 17 -12.60 -5.02 -8.48
N LYS A 18 -11.58 -5.74 -8.96
CA LYS A 18 -10.94 -6.87 -8.25
C LYS A 18 -9.86 -6.40 -7.25
N PHE A 19 -10.14 -5.38 -6.43
CA PHE A 19 -9.18 -4.88 -5.45
C PHE A 19 -9.49 -5.39 -4.04
N ASP A 20 -9.13 -6.64 -3.76
CA ASP A 20 -9.32 -7.26 -2.44
C ASP A 20 -8.10 -7.10 -1.51
N MET A 21 -7.08 -6.32 -1.92
CA MET A 21 -5.72 -6.41 -1.36
C MET A 21 -5.01 -5.08 -1.11
N VAL A 22 -5.72 -3.95 -1.05
CA VAL A 22 -5.05 -2.64 -0.98
C VAL A 22 -4.57 -2.31 0.44
N ASP A 23 -5.33 -2.69 1.48
CA ASP A 23 -5.09 -2.18 2.83
C ASP A 23 -4.11 -3.05 3.66
N ASN A 24 -4.22 -4.37 3.59
CA ASN A 24 -3.41 -5.25 4.44
C ASN A 24 -1.89 -5.17 4.11
N ASN A 25 -1.52 -4.94 2.85
CA ASN A 25 -0.12 -4.87 2.42
C ASN A 25 0.64 -3.61 2.90
N ILE A 26 -0.06 -2.53 3.27
CA ILE A 26 0.59 -1.33 3.82
C ILE A 26 0.77 -1.50 5.32
N CYS A 27 -0.27 -1.94 6.04
CA CYS A 27 -0.20 -2.19 7.47
C CYS A 27 0.82 -3.28 7.82
N GLU A 28 0.84 -4.41 7.10
CA GLU A 28 1.84 -5.46 7.31
C GLU A 28 3.27 -4.94 7.16
N ALA A 29 3.53 -4.14 6.14
CA ALA A 29 4.86 -3.63 5.87
C ALA A 29 5.28 -2.49 6.80
N PHE A 30 4.32 -1.70 7.28
CA PHE A 30 4.54 -0.73 8.33
C PHE A 30 4.92 -1.43 9.64
N ASN A 31 4.17 -2.48 10.02
CA ASN A 31 4.46 -3.27 11.21
C ASN A 31 5.85 -3.94 11.14
N SER A 32 6.25 -4.47 9.98
CA SER A 32 7.61 -5.00 9.82
C SER A 32 8.69 -3.92 9.96
N SER A 33 8.44 -2.72 9.42
CA SER A 33 9.42 -1.63 9.51
C SER A 33 9.64 -1.15 10.95
N ILE A 34 8.59 -1.09 11.78
CA ILE A 34 8.69 -0.66 13.18
C ILE A 34 9.61 -1.58 14.00
N VAL A 35 9.51 -2.89 13.79
CA VAL A 35 10.29 -3.86 14.57
C VAL A 35 11.79 -3.59 14.42
N GLU A 36 12.24 -3.26 13.21
CA GLU A 36 13.65 -3.01 12.92
C GLU A 36 14.16 -1.67 13.43
N VAL A 37 13.31 -0.66 13.63
CA VAL A 37 13.78 0.70 14.00
C VAL A 37 13.54 1.08 15.47
N ARG A 38 12.85 0.22 16.23
CA ARG A 38 12.41 0.50 17.61
C ARG A 38 13.54 0.72 18.62
N TYR A 39 14.74 0.23 18.35
CA TYR A 39 15.90 0.42 19.23
C TYR A 39 16.51 1.83 19.16
N LYS A 40 16.05 2.67 18.22
CA LYS A 40 16.57 4.03 17.99
C LYS A 40 15.79 5.07 18.77
N SER A 41 16.34 6.29 18.84
CA SER A 41 15.61 7.44 19.38
C SER A 41 14.31 7.66 18.61
N ILE A 42 13.29 8.20 19.27
CA ILE A 42 11.97 8.41 18.66
C ILE A 42 12.05 9.27 17.39
N ILE A 43 12.92 10.28 17.38
CA ILE A 43 13.13 11.15 16.22
C ILE A 43 13.74 10.33 15.07
N THR A 44 14.83 9.61 15.33
CA THR A 44 15.48 8.78 14.29
C THR A 44 14.53 7.71 13.73
N MET A 45 13.76 7.07 14.60
CA MET A 45 12.78 6.06 14.22
C MET A 45 11.71 6.61 13.26
N LEU A 46 11.17 7.79 13.56
CA LEU A 46 10.14 8.44 12.73
C LEU A 46 10.69 8.90 11.38
N GLU A 47 11.90 9.46 11.35
CA GLU A 47 12.58 9.89 10.14
C GLU A 47 12.83 8.71 9.18
N GLU A 48 13.28 7.57 9.71
CA GLU A 48 13.51 6.36 8.92
C GLU A 48 12.21 5.78 8.36
N ILE A 49 11.14 5.73 9.16
CA ILE A 49 9.80 5.33 8.70
C ILE A 49 9.31 6.26 7.58
N ARG A 50 9.51 7.57 7.73
CA ARG A 50 9.10 8.58 6.72
C ARG A 50 9.81 8.37 5.39
N VAL A 51 11.14 8.22 5.42
CA VAL A 51 11.95 7.97 4.22
C VAL A 51 11.53 6.67 3.55
N TRP A 52 11.37 5.59 4.33
CA TRP A 52 10.93 4.30 3.83
C TRP A 52 9.55 4.38 3.13
N LEU A 53 8.59 5.05 3.76
CA LEU A 53 7.23 5.18 3.25
C LEU A 53 7.19 5.96 1.93
N ILE A 54 7.90 7.09 1.85
CA ILE A 54 7.99 7.90 0.63
C ILE A 54 8.64 7.10 -0.50
N THR A 55 9.77 6.44 -0.25
CA THR A 55 10.47 5.62 -1.23
C THR A 55 9.56 4.52 -1.79
N ARG A 56 8.88 3.77 -0.91
CA ARG A 56 7.93 2.73 -1.30
C ARG A 56 6.80 3.26 -2.18
N ILE A 57 6.21 4.42 -1.84
CA ILE A 57 5.16 5.03 -2.65
C ILE A 57 5.69 5.42 -4.04
N VAL A 58 6.87 6.01 -4.12
CA VAL A 58 7.49 6.40 -5.39
C VAL A 58 7.77 5.17 -6.25
N GLU A 59 8.33 4.11 -5.68
CA GLU A 59 8.58 2.84 -6.38
C GLU A 59 7.30 2.20 -6.88
N LYS A 60 6.26 2.14 -6.05
CA LYS A 60 4.95 1.60 -6.46
C LYS A 60 4.33 2.43 -7.57
N ARG A 61 4.44 3.76 -7.52
CA ARG A 61 3.99 4.64 -8.62
C ARG A 61 4.77 4.37 -9.91
N LYS A 62 6.10 4.23 -9.85
CA LYS A 62 6.93 3.89 -11.00
C LYS A 62 6.53 2.55 -11.60
N PHE A 63 6.34 1.53 -10.76
CA PHE A 63 5.88 0.21 -11.16
C PHE A 63 4.51 0.26 -11.84
N CYS A 64 3.54 0.97 -11.27
CA CYS A 64 2.22 1.12 -11.90
C CYS A 64 2.30 1.82 -13.25
N LYS A 65 3.21 2.80 -13.42
CA LYS A 65 3.43 3.47 -14.71
C LYS A 65 4.05 2.56 -15.77
N SER A 66 4.93 1.64 -15.38
CA SER A 66 5.54 0.69 -16.31
C SER A 66 4.71 -0.59 -16.53
N TRP A 67 3.59 -0.74 -15.82
CA TRP A 67 2.74 -1.92 -15.88
C TRP A 67 1.95 -1.97 -17.18
N LYS A 68 2.12 -3.06 -17.93
CA LYS A 68 1.51 -3.24 -19.27
C LYS A 68 0.31 -4.18 -19.29
N GLN A 69 0.05 -4.92 -18.20
CA GLN A 69 -1.00 -5.92 -18.18
C GLN A 69 -2.34 -5.34 -17.73
N ASN A 70 -3.43 -5.97 -18.16
CA ASN A 70 -4.79 -5.57 -17.80
C ASN A 70 -5.17 -5.92 -16.35
N TYR A 71 -4.36 -6.75 -15.68
CA TYR A 71 -4.58 -7.21 -14.30
C TYR A 71 -3.36 -6.86 -13.45
N GLY A 72 -3.55 -6.58 -12.16
CA GLY A 72 -2.44 -6.28 -11.24
C GLY A 72 -1.51 -7.47 -10.99
N PRO A 73 -0.29 -7.25 -10.48
CA PRO A 73 0.64 -8.33 -10.19
C PRO A 73 0.03 -9.31 -9.18
N VAL A 74 -0.06 -10.58 -9.59
CA VAL A 74 -0.54 -11.66 -8.71
C VAL A 74 0.55 -11.95 -7.68
N LYS A 75 0.30 -11.68 -6.40
CA LYS A 75 1.13 -12.23 -5.33
C LYS A 75 0.89 -13.73 -5.28
N LYS A 76 1.90 -14.55 -5.57
CA LYS A 76 1.88 -15.97 -5.18
C LYS A 76 1.79 -16.00 -3.65
N GLY A 77 0.77 -16.66 -3.12
CA GLY A 77 0.61 -16.86 -1.69
C GLY A 77 1.90 -17.45 -1.10
N ARG A 78 2.32 -16.94 0.06
CA ARG A 78 3.34 -17.62 0.86
C ARG A 78 2.79 -19.02 1.18
N LYS A 79 3.50 -20.06 0.77
CA LYS A 79 3.22 -21.44 1.17
C LYS A 79 3.28 -21.56 2.69
#